data_AF-A0A3B0TEU0-F1
#
_entry.id   AF-A0A3B0TEU0-F1
#
_cell.length_a   1.000
_cell.length_b   1.000
_cell.length_c   1.000
_cell.angle_alpha   90.00
_cell.angle_beta   90.00
_cell.angle_gamma   90.00
#
_symmetry.space_group_name_H-M   'P 1'
#
loop_
_entity.id
_entity.type
_entity.pdbx_description
1 polymer ?
#
loop_
_entity_poly.entity_id
_entity_poly.type
_entity_poly.pdbx_seq_one_letter_code
_entity_poly.pdbx_strand_id
1 'polypeptide(L)'
;MNVNIYLMMVFFPFLAIVVGYAVFNRTPKNGPTQNRGTEPSQDSTLVTGGIVSGRGGHSSAITIPRDPQEYAKAMMPSHAKKKENK
;
A
#
# COMPACT_ATOMS: atom_id res chain seq x y z
N MET A 1 -42.17 21.51 -34.25
CA MET A 1 -40.90 21.41 -33.48
C MET A 1 -40.80 19.98 -32.97
N ASN A 2 -39.80 19.21 -33.41
CA ASN A 2 -39.82 17.75 -33.26
C ASN A 2 -39.39 17.33 -31.86
N VAL A 3 -40.20 16.51 -31.20
CA VAL A 3 -39.93 15.98 -29.84
C VAL A 3 -38.56 15.28 -29.76
N ASN A 4 -38.14 14.63 -30.85
CA ASN A 4 -36.84 13.97 -30.95
C ASN A 4 -35.65 14.95 -30.81
N ILE A 5 -35.79 16.19 -31.27
CA ILE A 5 -34.74 17.21 -31.17
C ILE A 5 -34.55 17.62 -29.71
N TYR A 6 -35.63 17.80 -28.97
CA TYR A 6 -35.57 18.11 -27.55
C TYR A 6 -34.98 16.97 -26.73
N LEU A 7 -35.33 15.73 -27.08
CA LEU A 7 -34.82 14.55 -26.39
C LEU A 7 -33.30 14.42 -26.59
N MET A 8 -32.80 14.67 -27.80
CA MET A 8 -31.36 14.71 -28.07
C MET A 8 -30.64 15.85 -27.33
N MET A 9 -31.25 17.05 -27.28
CA MET A 9 -30.67 18.21 -26.58
C MET A 9 -30.50 18.00 -25.07
N VAL A 10 -31.33 17.18 -24.43
CA VAL A 10 -31.22 16.89 -22.99
C VAL A 10 -30.38 15.64 -22.74
N PHE A 11 -30.51 14.62 -23.60
CA PHE A 11 -29.85 13.34 -23.39
C PHE A 11 -28.32 13.41 -23.51
N PHE A 12 -27.80 14.11 -24.53
CA PHE A 12 -26.35 14.22 -24.72
C PHE A 12 -25.62 14.96 -23.61
N PRO A 13 -26.06 16.15 -23.13
CA PRO A 13 -25.39 16.81 -22.03
C PRO A 13 -25.53 16.02 -20.72
N PHE A 14 -26.68 15.40 -20.47
CA PHE A 14 -26.85 14.53 -19.31
C PHE A 14 -25.88 13.35 -19.33
N LEU A 15 -25.74 12.67 -20.47
CA LEU A 15 -24.81 11.56 -20.64
C LEU A 15 -23.35 12.01 -20.43
N ALA A 16 -22.98 13.17 -20.95
CA ALA A 16 -21.64 13.74 -20.78
C ALA A 16 -21.32 14.03 -19.31
N ILE A 17 -22.29 14.55 -18.54
CA ILE A 17 -22.13 14.81 -17.10
C ILE A 17 -21.94 13.49 -16.34
N VAL A 18 -22.76 12.47 -16.61
CA VAL A 18 -22.67 11.16 -15.95
C VAL A 18 -21.31 10.49 -16.23
N VAL A 19 -20.86 10.50 -17.49
CA VAL A 19 -19.57 9.94 -17.88
C VAL A 19 -18.42 10.73 -17.25
N GLY A 20 -18.49 12.06 -17.28
CA GLY A 20 -17.48 12.93 -16.65
C GLY A 20 -17.34 12.66 -15.17
N TYR A 21 -18.46 12.56 -14.44
CA TYR A 21 -18.46 12.21 -13.03
C TYR A 21 -17.90 10.80 -12.78
N ALA A 22 -18.30 9.83 -13.59
CA ALA A 22 -17.84 8.45 -13.48
C ALA A 22 -16.35 8.27 -13.80
N VAL A 23 -15.73 9.15 -14.59
CA VAL A 23 -14.28 9.18 -14.84
C VAL A 23 -13.55 9.90 -13.72
N PHE A 24 -14.05 11.06 -13.29
CA PHE A 24 -13.42 11.87 -12.25
C PHE A 24 -13.40 11.18 -10.88
N ASN A 25 -14.46 10.42 -10.59
CA ASN A 25 -14.59 9.69 -9.33
C ASN A 25 -13.89 8.31 -9.35
N ARG A 26 -13.17 7.97 -10.43
CA ARG A 26 -12.33 6.77 -10.42
C ARG A 26 -11.15 7.04 -9.53
N THR A 27 -11.17 6.48 -8.32
CA THR A 27 -9.99 6.39 -7.46
C THR A 27 -8.87 5.74 -8.29
N PRO A 28 -7.72 6.41 -8.47
CA PRO A 28 -6.61 5.80 -9.19
C PRO A 28 -6.21 4.53 -8.43
N LYS A 29 -6.39 3.36 -9.07
CA LYS A 29 -5.97 2.06 -8.51
C LYS A 29 -4.47 2.01 -8.24
N ASN A 30 -3.72 2.87 -8.93
CA ASN A 30 -2.31 3.10 -8.72
C ASN A 30 -2.15 4.45 -8.03
N GLY A 31 -2.24 4.46 -6.70
CA GLY A 31 -1.80 5.60 -5.88
C GLY A 31 -0.33 5.96 -6.19
N PRO A 32 0.17 7.11 -5.70
CA PRO A 32 1.56 7.50 -5.94
C PRO A 32 2.46 6.32 -5.62
N THR A 33 3.22 5.87 -6.62
CA THR A 33 4.21 4.82 -6.44
C THR A 33 5.16 5.32 -5.38
N GLN A 34 5.00 4.85 -4.13
CA GLN A 34 5.98 5.10 -3.10
C GLN A 34 7.31 4.64 -3.67
N ASN A 35 8.29 5.55 -3.73
CA ASN A 35 9.64 5.21 -4.13
C ASN A 35 10.05 3.98 -3.31
N ARG A 36 10.27 2.86 -3.99
CA ARG A 36 10.60 1.61 -3.32
C ARG A 36 12.01 1.73 -2.79
N GLY A 37 12.17 1.53 -1.49
CA GLY A 37 13.45 1.60 -0.81
C GLY A 37 13.60 2.87 0.03
N THR A 38 14.65 2.88 0.83
CA THR A 38 15.04 4.00 1.69
C THR A 38 16.33 4.61 1.16
N GLU A 39 16.51 5.91 1.33
CA GLU A 39 17.80 6.53 1.07
C GLU A 39 18.89 5.84 1.92
N PRO A 40 20.10 5.64 1.37
CA PRO A 40 21.19 5.04 2.13
C PRO A 40 21.54 5.94 3.31
N SER A 41 21.17 5.52 4.51
CA SER A 41 21.53 6.20 5.77
C SER A 41 22.85 5.65 6.32
N GLN A 42 23.55 6.48 7.10
CA GLN A 42 24.77 6.04 7.78
C GLN A 42 24.49 5.16 9.01
N ASP A 43 23.26 5.15 9.48
CA ASP A 43 22.83 4.52 10.74
C ASP A 43 21.97 3.25 10.52
N SER A 44 21.59 2.60 11.62
CA SER A 44 20.65 1.47 11.60
C SER A 44 19.30 1.88 11.01
N THR A 45 18.69 1.01 10.21
CA THR A 45 17.38 1.28 9.60
C THR A 45 16.26 0.61 10.39
N LEU A 46 15.24 1.39 10.77
CA LEU A 46 14.01 0.85 11.37
C LEU A 46 13.06 0.44 10.25
N VAL A 47 12.82 -0.87 10.11
CA VAL A 47 11.86 -1.42 9.15
C VAL A 47 10.60 -1.83 9.91
N THR A 48 9.48 -1.18 9.61
CA THR A 48 8.17 -1.60 10.12
C THR A 48 7.48 -2.44 9.06
N GLY A 49 7.37 -3.74 9.32
CA GLY A 49 6.58 -4.67 8.50
C GLY A 49 5.25 -4.95 9.18
N GLY A 50 4.15 -4.92 8.42
CA GLY A 50 2.85 -5.27 8.98
C GLY A 50 1.79 -5.50 7.92
N ILE A 51 0.90 -6.44 8.17
CA ILE A 51 -0.30 -6.65 7.36
C ILE A 51 -1.41 -5.84 8.00
N VAL A 52 -1.80 -4.74 7.35
CA VAL A 52 -2.99 -3.97 7.74
C VAL A 52 -4.21 -4.67 7.14
N SER A 53 -4.69 -5.72 7.82
CA SER A 53 -6.05 -6.22 7.60
C SER A 53 -6.97 -5.49 8.57
N GLY A 54 -8.13 -5.03 8.11
CA GLY A 54 -9.01 -4.05 8.79
C GLY A 54 -9.60 -4.44 10.15
N ARG A 55 -9.03 -5.44 10.86
CA ARG A 55 -9.51 -5.96 12.14
C ARG A 55 -8.37 -6.28 13.14
N GLY A 56 -7.30 -5.49 13.13
CA GLY A 56 -6.19 -5.61 14.07
C GLY A 56 -4.89 -6.05 13.40
N GLY A 57 -4.29 -5.15 12.62
CA GLY A 57 -3.00 -5.41 11.98
C GLY A 57 -1.90 -5.58 13.02
N HIS A 58 -1.07 -6.61 12.83
CA HIS A 58 0.18 -6.79 13.57
C HIS A 58 1.27 -6.04 12.81
N SER A 59 1.86 -5.02 13.43
CA SER A 59 3.08 -4.36 12.95
C SER A 59 4.24 -4.77 13.83
N SER A 60 5.29 -5.32 13.22
CA SER A 60 6.56 -5.59 13.89
C SER A 60 7.59 -4.58 13.41
N ALA A 61 8.22 -3.89 14.37
CA ALA A 61 9.36 -3.05 14.11
C ALA A 61 10.63 -3.89 14.24
N ILE A 62 11.43 -3.94 13.17
CA ILE A 62 12.71 -4.65 13.11
C ILE A 62 13.80 -3.61 12.84
N THR A 63 14.78 -3.55 13.72
CA THR A 63 15.98 -2.72 13.51
C THR A 63 17.01 -3.53 12.74
N ILE A 64 17.47 -3.00 11.62
CA ILE A 64 18.51 -3.60 10.78
C ILE A 64 19.84 -2.88 11.05
N PRO A 65 20.82 -3.53 11.70
CA PRO A 65 22.14 -2.95 11.93
C PRO A 65 22.94 -2.89 10.62
N ARG A 66 23.82 -1.88 10.50
CA ARG A 66 24.69 -1.67 9.34
C ARG A 66 25.98 -2.48 9.42
N ASP A 67 26.52 -2.68 10.63
CA ASP A 67 27.73 -3.46 10.82
C ASP A 67 27.50 -4.90 10.33
N PRO A 68 28.29 -5.40 9.36
CA PRO A 68 28.11 -6.74 8.82
C PRO A 68 28.13 -7.85 9.88
N GLN A 69 28.93 -7.66 10.95
CA GLN A 69 29.03 -8.67 12.02
C GLN A 69 27.75 -8.70 12.86
N GLU A 70 27.24 -7.54 13.27
CA GLU A 70 25.96 -7.43 13.96
C GLU A 70 24.78 -7.91 13.12
N TYR A 71 24.78 -7.61 11.81
CA TYR A 71 23.75 -8.08 10.90
C TYR A 71 23.72 -9.61 10.80
N ALA A 72 24.88 -10.23 10.57
CA ALA A 72 24.98 -11.69 10.50
C ALA A 72 24.52 -12.36 11.81
N LYS A 73 24.86 -11.76 12.95
CA LYS A 73 24.43 -12.23 14.28
C LYS A 73 22.92 -12.10 14.48
N ALA A 74 22.31 -10.98 14.06
CA ALA A 74 20.89 -10.73 14.20
C ALA A 74 20.03 -11.61 13.28
N MET A 75 20.56 -11.99 12.10
CA MET A 75 19.87 -12.82 11.11
C MET A 75 20.09 -14.32 11.31
N MET A 76 20.99 -14.72 12.22
CA MET A 76 21.24 -16.12 12.50
C MET A 76 20.01 -16.73 13.18
N PRO A 77 19.45 -17.85 12.66
CA PRO A 77 18.35 -18.53 13.32
C PRO A 77 18.82 -19.02 14.68
N SER A 78 18.25 -18.44 15.74
CA SER A 78 18.37 -19.00 17.08
C SER A 78 17.63 -20.35 17.05
N HIS A 79 18.37 -21.45 17.08
CA HIS A 79 17.80 -22.77 17.36
C HIS A 79 17.26 -22.76 18.80
N ALA A 80 16.06 -22.20 18.97
CA ALA A 80 15.36 -22.17 20.24
C ALA A 80 14.96 -23.60 20.61
N LYS A 81 15.76 -24.16 21.53
CA LYS A 81 15.52 -25.33 22.37
C LYS A 81 14.07 -25.81 22.37
N LYS A 82 13.85 -26.99 21.79
CA LYS A 82 12.69 -27.85 22.04
C LYS A 82 12.54 -28.01 23.56
N LYS A 83 11.48 -27.44 24.15
CA LYS A 83 11.13 -27.69 25.55
C LYS A 83 10.78 -29.17 25.70
N GLU A 84 11.69 -29.92 26.29
CA GLU A 84 11.44 -31.27 26.80
C GLU A 84 10.50 -31.14 28.00
N ASN A 85 9.21 -31.41 27.77
CA ASN A 85 8.25 -31.62 28.85
C ASN A 85 8.48 -33.03 29.39
N LYS A 86 8.94 -33.08 30.65
CA LYS A 86 9.05 -34.27 31.48
C LYS A 86 7.68 -34.67 32.02
#